data_AF-A0AAV8V6I4-F1
#
_entry.id   AF-A0AAV8V6I4-F1
#
_cell.length_a   1.000
_cell.length_b   1.000
_cell.length_c   1.000
_cell.angle_alpha   90.00
_cell.angle_beta   90.00
_cell.angle_gamma   90.00
#
_symmetry.space_group_name_H-M   'P 1'
#
loop_
_entity.id
_entity.type
_entity.pdbx_description
1 polymer ?
#
loop_
_entity_poly.entity_id
_entity_poly.type
_entity_poly.pdbx_seq_one_letter_code
_entity_poly.pdbx_strand_id
1 'polypeptide(L)'
;MPVLCFVCEKIFSTQSNLNKHSKKVHKSKPKIVSYDQSKRDYKCLENECNSSFRNNIDFINHLSEDHHINIENFLAWKQLIEKKDQSNYVVLRSCKVNGKLVKYYTCNRSGKKSSRSNNVRLAKSQGSCKLNRYCTSSIKVVQDKNFLVTWNKTHYGHSIDLQHIRIPKMDRSVIAAKLTLGVSPSRILDSHRDKIGENINREDLITRKDIQNIKNSYHINISEGIRHENDAVSVELWIKQCEQEENNPILFYKKQGVEDNVYGLLAVDFCLVIMTDFQKNMFKKFGDNIVAVDGTHGLNNYNFELTSVLVVDEFGEGIPVAFMFTNRKDTYIYELFFNAIKLSIDAKKVKRLDKSLQVLLKYVRDKCVDRVIKKIKGKQSIHVKDIMSRHKTASSSKFSVECDSENQTKWYINTMASNKDQELYCVQKLFDQSCCDLECRECKICSHTYSCTCNDFCVANKICKHIHYIEMTYYPKTRTKEVLQSNELSEMKLSTKYVDKSDILRQNFSANILKTMTKLQNADKYKLTDEVIVQIESHLATVQKLLELPSTSDKPISLSQMSHNEPANKKIDKQHRFFSTQKKKNTCKNICKKASTSELSDINQNLKCNFTELYVSHTSTEDHNYL
;
A
#
# COMPACT_ATOMS: atom_id res chain seq x y z
N MET A 1 57.71 15.18 -26.46
CA MET A 1 58.05 13.98 -27.25
C MET A 1 56.77 13.42 -27.86
N PRO A 2 56.81 13.02 -29.14
CA PRO A 2 55.70 12.32 -29.78
C PRO A 2 55.44 10.97 -29.10
N VAL A 3 54.18 10.54 -29.07
CA VAL A 3 53.70 9.37 -28.33
C VAL A 3 53.06 8.36 -29.27
N LEU A 4 53.47 7.09 -29.19
CA LEU A 4 53.04 5.99 -30.06
C LEU A 4 51.79 5.28 -29.51
N CYS A 5 50.84 4.93 -30.38
CA CYS A 5 49.78 3.98 -30.06
C CYS A 5 50.27 2.54 -30.22
N PHE A 6 50.37 1.75 -29.16
CA PHE A 6 50.83 0.36 -29.26
C PHE A 6 49.81 -0.62 -29.88
N VAL A 7 48.61 -0.16 -30.24
CA VAL A 7 47.56 -1.00 -30.86
C VAL A 7 47.50 -0.81 -32.38
N CYS A 8 47.85 0.38 -32.89
CA CYS A 8 47.81 0.67 -34.32
C CYS A 8 49.00 1.49 -34.83
N GLU A 9 50.03 1.64 -34.01
CA GLU A 9 51.33 2.25 -34.30
C GLU A 9 51.29 3.70 -34.81
N LYS A 10 50.15 4.37 -34.65
CA LYS A 10 50.01 5.80 -34.99
C LYS A 10 50.73 6.68 -33.98
N ILE A 11 51.46 7.68 -34.50
CA ILE A 11 52.23 8.64 -33.71
C ILE A 11 51.38 9.90 -33.48
N PHE A 12 51.34 10.36 -32.23
CA PHE A 12 50.60 11.55 -31.81
C PHE A 12 51.51 12.59 -31.19
N SER A 13 51.22 13.87 -31.44
CA SER A 13 51.98 14.99 -30.86
C SER A 13 51.88 15.10 -29.34
N THR A 14 50.80 14.57 -28.73
CA THR A 14 50.58 14.59 -27.28
C THR A 14 49.85 13.34 -26.80
N GLN A 15 50.08 12.94 -25.53
CA GLN A 15 49.38 11.83 -24.87
C GLN A 15 47.86 12.02 -24.85
N SER A 16 47.37 13.26 -24.75
CA SER A 16 45.94 13.58 -24.81
C SER A 16 45.30 13.18 -26.15
N ASN A 17 46.01 13.37 -27.26
CA ASN A 17 45.52 13.01 -28.57
C ASN A 17 45.53 11.49 -28.76
N LEU A 18 46.56 10.80 -28.26
CA LEU A 18 46.59 9.34 -28.20
C LEU A 18 45.40 8.79 -27.39
N ASN A 19 45.13 9.34 -26.20
CA ASN A 19 44.02 8.88 -25.36
C ASN A 19 42.64 9.09 -26.02
N LYS A 20 42.44 10.21 -26.72
CA LYS A 20 41.23 10.46 -27.53
C LYS A 20 41.11 9.45 -28.67
N HIS A 21 42.21 9.15 -29.34
CA HIS A 21 42.28 8.14 -30.38
C HIS A 21 41.95 6.74 -29.83
N SER A 22 42.60 6.29 -28.75
CA SER A 22 42.34 4.98 -28.15
C SER A 22 40.91 4.82 -27.66
N LYS A 23 40.30 5.89 -27.14
CA LYS A 23 38.88 5.86 -26.72
C LYS A 23 37.92 5.77 -27.92
N LYS A 24 38.20 6.47 -29.02
CA LYS A 24 37.32 6.50 -30.21
C LYS A 24 37.51 5.28 -31.12
N VAL A 25 38.74 4.85 -31.31
CA VAL A 25 39.12 3.81 -32.29
C VAL A 25 39.21 2.44 -31.63
N HIS A 26 39.78 2.34 -30.42
CA HIS A 26 40.00 1.05 -29.74
C HIS A 26 39.00 0.76 -28.61
N LYS A 27 38.11 1.70 -28.28
CA LYS A 27 37.14 1.62 -27.17
C LYS A 27 37.75 1.24 -25.81
N SER A 28 39.06 1.37 -25.64
CA SER A 28 39.80 1.05 -24.41
C SER A 28 39.70 2.20 -23.41
N LYS A 29 39.51 1.90 -22.11
CA LYS A 29 39.66 2.91 -21.05
C LYS A 29 41.12 3.41 -21.05
N PRO A 30 41.38 4.72 -21.05
CA PRO A 30 42.75 5.21 -21.00
C PRO A 30 43.39 4.79 -19.68
N LYS A 31 44.62 4.25 -19.73
CA LYS A 31 45.45 4.08 -18.52
C LYS A 31 45.64 5.45 -17.85
N ILE A 32 45.64 5.48 -16.52
CA ILE A 32 45.92 6.70 -15.75
C ILE A 32 47.27 7.24 -16.21
N VAL A 33 47.31 8.49 -16.65
CA VAL A 33 48.56 9.11 -17.13
C VAL A 33 49.33 9.62 -15.92
N SER A 34 50.34 8.87 -15.50
CA SER A 34 51.34 9.34 -14.55
C SER A 34 52.44 10.13 -15.27
N TYR A 35 53.05 11.07 -14.56
CA TYR A 35 54.18 11.88 -15.01
C TYR A 35 55.31 11.74 -13.99
N ASP A 36 56.53 12.07 -14.39
CA ASP A 36 57.66 12.16 -13.47
C ASP A 36 57.39 13.20 -12.35
N GLN A 37 57.87 12.94 -11.12
CA GLN A 37 57.57 13.65 -9.88
C GLN A 37 57.91 15.17 -9.93
N SER A 38 58.74 15.57 -10.89
CA SER A 38 59.12 16.97 -11.16
C SER A 38 58.11 17.77 -12.01
N LYS A 39 57.14 17.11 -12.67
CA LYS A 39 56.33 17.75 -13.73
C LYS A 39 54.97 18.28 -13.30
N ARG A 40 54.42 17.84 -12.17
CA ARG A 40 53.04 18.19 -11.72
C ARG A 40 52.94 18.32 -10.19
N ASP A 41 51.86 18.99 -9.74
CA ASP A 41 51.65 19.36 -8.34
C ASP A 41 51.20 18.20 -7.44
N TYR A 42 50.49 17.21 -7.98
CA TYR A 42 50.01 16.05 -7.23
C TYR A 42 51.04 14.91 -7.32
N LYS A 43 51.93 14.79 -6.33
CA LYS A 43 53.07 13.85 -6.33
C LYS A 43 52.81 12.69 -5.37
N CYS A 44 53.08 11.46 -5.80
CA CYS A 44 53.16 10.31 -4.91
C CYS A 44 54.41 10.41 -4.05
N LEU A 45 54.29 10.05 -2.77
CA LEU A 45 55.37 10.15 -1.78
C LEU A 45 55.74 8.78 -1.18
N GLU A 46 55.14 7.70 -1.70
CA GLU A 46 55.45 6.35 -1.27
C GLU A 46 56.83 5.91 -1.77
N ASN A 47 57.53 5.11 -0.97
CA ASN A 47 58.86 4.62 -1.30
C ASN A 47 58.83 3.90 -2.66
N GLU A 48 59.82 4.21 -3.50
CA GLU A 48 59.97 3.67 -4.87
C GLU A 48 58.89 4.10 -5.88
N CYS A 49 57.98 5.04 -5.54
CA CYS A 49 56.99 5.57 -6.49
C CYS A 49 57.31 6.97 -6.98
N ASN A 50 57.73 7.08 -8.25
CA ASN A 50 58.12 8.35 -8.87
C ASN A 50 57.00 9.01 -9.72
N SER A 51 55.74 8.79 -9.35
CA SER A 51 54.57 9.24 -10.13
C SER A 51 54.01 10.58 -9.66
N SER A 52 53.60 11.43 -10.60
CA SER A 52 52.82 12.66 -10.38
C SER A 52 51.65 12.78 -11.35
N PHE A 53 50.63 13.57 -11.00
CA PHE A 53 49.33 13.56 -11.67
C PHE A 53 48.80 14.97 -11.92
N ARG A 54 47.96 15.12 -12.94
CA ARG A 54 47.40 16.42 -13.37
C ARG A 54 46.28 16.92 -12.45
N ASN A 55 45.51 16.00 -11.88
CA ASN A 55 44.37 16.32 -11.03
C ASN A 55 44.34 15.38 -9.82
N ASN A 56 43.61 15.82 -8.80
CA ASN A 56 43.49 15.10 -7.54
C ASN A 56 42.77 13.75 -7.67
N ILE A 57 41.89 13.58 -8.67
CA ILE A 57 41.14 12.33 -8.88
C ILE A 57 42.07 11.22 -9.37
N ASP A 58 42.90 11.51 -10.37
CA ASP A 58 43.89 10.56 -10.91
C ASP A 58 44.93 10.17 -9.85
N PHE A 59 45.31 11.12 -8.98
CA PHE A 59 46.21 10.86 -7.87
C PHE A 59 45.59 9.96 -6.79
N ILE A 60 44.33 10.20 -6.40
CA ILE A 60 43.61 9.36 -5.43
C ILE A 60 43.43 7.94 -5.98
N ASN A 61 43.09 7.80 -7.27
CA ASN A 61 42.94 6.49 -7.90
C ASN A 61 44.27 5.72 -7.87
N HIS A 62 45.39 6.36 -8.22
CA HIS A 62 46.74 5.77 -8.11
C HIS A 62 47.07 5.31 -6.68
N LEU A 63 46.83 6.15 -5.67
CA LEU A 63 47.06 5.76 -4.27
C LEU A 63 46.21 4.55 -3.85
N SER A 64 44.97 4.45 -4.34
CA SER A 64 44.08 3.33 -4.03
C SER A 64 44.42 2.03 -4.78
N GLU A 65 44.85 2.15 -6.05
CA GLU A 65 45.10 1.00 -6.94
C GLU A 65 46.51 0.44 -6.75
N ASP A 66 47.54 1.30 -6.70
CA ASP A 66 48.95 0.90 -6.71
C ASP A 66 49.57 0.83 -5.30
N HIS A 67 49.02 1.57 -4.33
CA HIS A 67 49.55 1.63 -2.95
C HIS A 67 48.57 1.13 -1.88
N HIS A 68 47.34 0.76 -2.27
CA HIS A 68 46.26 0.37 -1.36
C HIS A 68 45.98 1.40 -0.24
N ILE A 69 46.38 2.66 -0.44
CA ILE A 69 46.11 3.76 0.47
C ILE A 69 44.70 4.27 0.13
N ASN A 70 43.73 3.75 0.87
CA ASN A 70 42.35 4.12 0.71
C ASN A 70 42.09 5.46 1.41
N ILE A 71 42.17 6.56 0.67
CA ILE A 71 41.69 7.85 1.16
C ILE A 71 40.16 7.74 1.24
N GLU A 72 39.63 7.54 2.46
CA GLU A 72 38.19 7.51 2.70
C GLU A 72 37.56 8.75 2.07
N ASN A 73 36.82 8.52 0.97
CA ASN A 73 36.10 9.59 0.31
C ASN A 73 35.06 10.10 1.30
N PHE A 74 35.13 11.39 1.67
CA PHE A 74 34.16 12.06 2.55
C PHE A 74 32.70 11.72 2.20
N LEU A 75 32.40 11.51 0.90
CA LEU A 75 31.06 11.12 0.45
C LEU A 75 30.65 9.72 0.91
N ALA A 76 31.56 8.75 0.96
CA ALA A 76 31.29 7.39 1.45
C ALA A 76 31.08 7.40 2.97
N TRP A 77 31.98 8.06 3.71
CA TRP A 77 31.82 8.27 5.16
C TRP A 77 30.48 8.94 5.49
N LYS A 78 30.15 10.03 4.77
CA LYS A 78 28.88 10.75 4.94
C LYS A 78 27.66 9.84 4.71
N GLN A 79 27.70 8.97 3.69
CA GLN A 79 26.60 8.04 3.42
C GLN A 79 26.45 6.99 4.52
N LEU A 80 27.57 6.49 5.05
CA LEU A 80 27.55 5.52 6.15
C LEU A 80 26.91 6.11 7.41
N ILE A 81 27.30 7.34 7.80
CA ILE A 81 26.70 7.98 8.98
C ILE A 81 25.22 8.35 8.76
N GLU A 82 24.84 8.79 7.56
CA GLU A 82 23.44 9.10 7.21
C GLU A 82 22.56 7.86 7.29
N LYS A 83 23.09 6.71 6.88
CA LYS A 83 22.40 5.42 6.98
C LYS A 83 22.28 4.98 8.45
N LYS A 84 23.38 5.05 9.21
CA LYS A 84 23.43 4.64 10.61
C LYS A 84 22.50 5.49 11.50
N ASP A 85 22.55 6.81 11.34
CA ASP A 85 21.81 7.74 12.18
C ASP A 85 20.43 8.09 11.60
N GLN A 86 20.04 7.44 10.50
CA GLN A 86 18.79 7.68 9.76
C GLN A 86 18.54 9.18 9.55
N SER A 87 19.58 9.87 9.08
CA SER A 87 19.60 11.32 8.91
C SER A 87 20.03 11.69 7.49
N ASN A 88 19.91 12.96 7.14
CA ASN A 88 20.36 13.47 5.85
C ASN A 88 20.92 14.87 6.03
N TYR A 89 22.06 15.14 5.40
CA TYR A 89 22.79 16.39 5.44
C TYR A 89 22.81 17.04 4.07
N VAL A 90 22.37 18.30 4.03
CA VAL A 90 22.35 19.15 2.83
C VAL A 90 23.38 20.25 2.95
N VAL A 91 23.95 20.66 1.82
CA VAL A 91 24.90 21.78 1.79
C VAL A 91 24.15 23.06 2.15
N LEU A 92 24.60 23.72 3.21
CA LEU A 92 24.13 25.04 3.63
C LEU A 92 24.87 26.14 2.88
N ARG A 93 26.21 26.05 2.86
CA ARG A 93 27.08 26.99 2.16
C ARG A 93 28.41 26.33 1.80
N SER A 94 29.06 26.87 0.77
CA SER A 94 30.41 26.52 0.35
C SER A 94 31.18 27.82 0.14
N CYS A 95 32.35 27.95 0.76
CA CYS A 95 33.20 29.14 0.63
C CYS A 95 34.68 28.74 0.56
N LYS A 96 35.52 29.65 0.09
CA LYS A 96 36.98 29.51 0.19
C LYS A 96 37.47 30.38 1.35
N VAL A 97 38.23 29.79 2.28
CA VAL A 97 38.82 30.50 3.42
C VAL A 97 40.31 30.17 3.43
N ASN A 98 41.18 31.18 3.36
CA ASN A 98 42.64 31.02 3.30
C ASN A 98 43.09 30.01 2.22
N GLY A 99 42.51 30.10 1.02
CA GLY A 99 42.80 29.19 -0.11
C GLY A 99 42.17 27.79 -0.02
N LYS A 100 41.63 27.39 1.14
CA LYS A 100 41.01 26.07 1.36
C LYS A 100 39.51 26.11 1.11
N LEU A 101 38.95 25.04 0.52
CA LEU A 101 37.52 24.94 0.28
C LEU A 101 36.80 24.43 1.53
N VAL A 102 35.91 25.24 2.09
CA VAL A 102 35.12 24.89 3.28
C VAL A 102 33.65 24.69 2.89
N LYS A 103 33.11 23.51 3.20
CA LYS A 103 31.70 23.17 3.01
C LYS A 103 31.03 22.96 4.35
N TYR A 104 29.88 23.60 4.52
CA TYR A 104 29.03 23.43 5.70
C TYR A 104 27.79 22.66 5.27
N TYR A 105 27.56 21.53 5.94
CA TYR A 105 26.36 20.74 5.82
C TYR A 105 25.52 20.89 7.09
N THR A 106 24.20 20.89 6.92
CA THR A 106 23.24 20.90 8.03
C THR A 106 22.20 19.82 7.80
N CYS A 107 21.55 19.37 8.88
CA CYS A 107 20.39 18.49 8.81
C CYS A 107 19.37 19.00 7.75
N ASN A 108 18.90 18.09 6.89
CA ASN A 108 17.94 18.40 5.82
C ASN A 108 16.64 19.03 6.34
N ARG A 109 16.28 18.76 7.60
CA ARG A 109 15.11 19.29 8.30
C ARG A 109 15.33 20.72 8.84
N SER A 110 16.58 21.13 9.01
CA SER A 110 16.94 22.44 9.56
C SER A 110 16.53 23.59 8.64
N GLY A 111 16.02 24.68 9.25
CA GLY A 111 15.70 25.94 8.60
C GLY A 111 14.23 26.11 8.20
N LYS A 112 13.95 27.23 7.53
CA LYS A 112 12.61 27.64 7.09
C LYS A 112 12.25 27.07 5.72
N LYS A 113 10.94 26.92 5.45
CA LYS A 113 10.42 26.49 4.15
C LYS A 113 10.58 27.65 3.15
N SER A 114 11.16 27.40 1.98
CA SER A 114 11.21 28.39 0.90
C SER A 114 9.85 28.45 0.18
N SER A 115 9.14 29.57 0.26
CA SER A 115 7.96 29.85 -0.56
C SER A 115 8.40 30.36 -1.94
N ARG A 116 8.66 29.44 -2.87
CA ARG A 116 9.10 29.80 -4.24
C ARG A 116 8.01 29.70 -5.30
N SER A 117 6.74 29.49 -4.93
CA SER A 117 5.65 29.41 -5.90
C SER A 117 4.33 29.93 -5.33
N ASN A 118 3.64 30.77 -6.12
CA ASN A 118 2.25 31.19 -5.86
C ASN A 118 1.23 30.06 -6.05
N ASN A 119 1.67 28.87 -6.49
CA ASN A 119 0.81 27.69 -6.62
C ASN A 119 0.52 27.07 -5.25
N VAL A 120 -0.72 27.24 -4.79
CA VAL A 120 -1.26 26.62 -3.57
C VAL A 120 -1.52 25.13 -3.85
N ARG A 121 -0.49 24.29 -3.69
CA ARG A 121 -0.69 22.83 -3.63
C ARG A 121 -1.14 22.44 -2.22
N LEU A 122 -2.15 21.57 -2.13
CA LEU A 122 -2.56 20.93 -0.87
C LEU A 122 -1.34 20.34 -0.15
N ALA A 123 -1.27 20.59 1.17
CA ALA A 123 -0.17 20.10 1.98
C ALA A 123 -0.13 18.56 1.95
N LYS A 124 1.07 18.01 1.76
CA LYS A 124 1.30 16.58 1.87
C LYS A 124 0.92 16.12 3.29
N SER A 125 0.36 14.92 3.43
CA SER A 125 0.03 14.32 4.73
C SER A 125 1.22 14.27 5.70
N GLN A 126 2.42 13.96 5.18
CA GLN A 126 3.67 13.99 5.95
C GLN A 126 4.18 15.40 6.31
N GLY A 127 3.51 16.47 5.87
CA GLY A 127 3.93 17.84 6.12
C GLY A 127 5.19 18.27 5.35
N SER A 128 5.78 19.37 5.79
CA SER A 128 7.01 19.94 5.24
C SER A 128 8.24 19.16 5.73
N CYS A 129 9.23 18.98 4.86
CA CYS A 129 10.54 18.49 5.29
C CYS A 129 11.24 19.47 6.24
N LYS A 130 10.96 20.78 6.12
CA LYS A 130 11.59 21.83 6.95
C LYS A 130 10.82 22.04 8.24
N LEU A 131 11.55 22.09 9.37
CA LEU A 131 11.05 22.29 10.73
C LEU A 131 10.53 23.71 11.01
N ASN A 132 10.89 24.68 10.16
CA ASN A 132 10.69 26.10 10.43
C ASN A 132 11.47 26.63 11.66
N ARG A 133 12.46 25.86 12.10
CA ARG A 133 13.45 26.14 13.16
C ARG A 133 14.75 25.43 12.81
N TYR A 134 15.82 25.72 13.55
CA TYR A 134 17.15 25.15 13.28
C TYR A 134 17.40 23.90 14.11
N CYS A 135 18.05 22.92 13.48
CA CYS A 135 18.63 21.75 14.14
C CYS A 135 20.13 21.99 14.35
N THR A 136 20.66 21.51 15.48
CA THR A 136 22.09 21.60 15.85
C THR A 136 22.99 20.68 15.02
N SER A 137 22.45 19.60 14.48
CA SER A 137 23.22 18.59 13.75
C SER A 137 23.79 19.16 12.44
N SER A 138 25.12 19.11 12.32
CA SER A 138 25.87 19.77 11.24
C SER A 138 27.24 19.13 11.02
N ILE A 139 27.75 19.26 9.79
CA ILE A 139 29.09 18.79 9.41
C ILE A 139 29.83 19.96 8.75
N LYS A 140 31.00 20.30 9.26
CA LYS A 140 31.93 21.22 8.59
C LYS A 140 33.05 20.38 7.98
N VAL A 141 33.28 20.58 6.68
CA VAL A 141 34.35 19.93 5.94
C VAL A 141 35.31 21.01 5.46
N VAL A 142 36.58 20.87 5.78
CA VAL A 142 37.66 21.68 5.22
C VAL A 142 38.45 20.77 4.28
N GLN A 143 38.44 21.11 3.00
CA GLN A 143 39.15 20.40 1.95
C GLN A 143 40.49 21.12 1.71
N ASP A 144 41.56 20.41 2.05
CA ASP A 144 42.95 20.78 1.81
C ASP A 144 43.63 19.67 0.98
N LYS A 145 44.81 19.18 1.37
CA LYS A 145 45.39 17.90 0.87
C LYS A 145 44.57 16.68 1.32
N ASN A 146 44.00 16.74 2.53
CA ASN A 146 43.07 15.76 3.11
C ASN A 146 41.73 16.44 3.47
N PHE A 147 40.74 15.66 3.93
CA PHE A 147 39.49 16.16 4.48
C PHE A 147 39.57 16.28 6.01
N LEU A 148 39.46 17.48 6.55
CA LEU A 148 39.21 17.68 7.99
C LEU A 148 37.70 17.83 8.21
N VAL A 149 37.12 16.91 8.99
CA VAL A 149 35.68 16.87 9.25
C VAL A 149 35.40 17.19 10.72
N THR A 150 34.62 18.23 10.97
CA THR A 150 34.03 18.51 12.29
C THR A 150 32.56 18.14 12.24
N TRP A 151 32.15 17.16 13.03
CA TRP A 151 30.78 16.64 13.01
C TRP A 151 30.08 16.81 14.35
N ASN A 152 28.98 17.56 14.34
CA ASN A 152 28.04 17.65 15.45
C ASN A 152 26.89 16.68 15.17
N LYS A 153 26.91 15.50 15.82
CA LYS A 153 25.92 14.42 15.59
C LYS A 153 24.55 14.69 16.20
N THR A 154 24.48 15.44 17.30
CA THR A 154 23.26 15.56 18.10
C THR A 154 22.17 16.37 17.38
N HIS A 155 21.01 15.75 17.16
CA HIS A 155 19.81 16.39 16.60
C HIS A 155 18.93 16.99 17.71
N TYR A 156 19.14 18.27 18.03
CA TYR A 156 18.27 18.98 18.95
C TYR A 156 17.03 19.53 18.23
N GLY A 157 15.87 19.44 18.90
CA GLY A 157 14.61 20.01 18.43
C GLY A 157 13.78 19.15 17.47
N HIS A 158 14.21 17.92 17.14
CA HIS A 158 13.39 16.95 16.43
C HIS A 158 13.89 15.51 16.59
N SER A 159 12.99 14.54 16.46
CA SER A 159 13.30 13.10 16.37
C SER A 159 13.71 12.69 14.95
N ILE A 160 14.15 11.45 14.81
CA ILE A 160 14.40 10.82 13.51
C ILE A 160 13.06 10.61 12.80
N ASP A 161 12.93 11.15 11.58
CA ASP A 161 11.70 11.06 10.79
C ASP A 161 11.97 10.42 9.42
N LEU A 162 11.81 9.09 9.35
CA LEU A 162 12.01 8.30 8.13
C LEU A 162 11.23 8.87 6.92
N GLN A 163 10.04 9.44 7.13
CA GLN A 163 9.23 10.05 6.07
C GLN A 163 9.90 11.23 5.33
N HIS A 164 10.91 11.86 5.94
CA HIS A 164 11.63 12.99 5.36
C HIS A 164 13.02 12.62 4.85
N ILE A 165 13.41 11.35 4.99
CA ILE A 165 14.63 10.80 4.41
C ILE A 165 14.39 10.50 2.94
N ARG A 166 15.34 10.89 2.09
CA ARG A 166 15.32 10.55 0.67
C ARG A 166 15.84 9.13 0.48
N ILE A 167 15.27 8.41 -0.50
CA ILE A 167 15.83 7.13 -0.94
C ILE A 167 17.28 7.39 -1.41
N PRO A 168 18.27 6.65 -0.89
CA PRO A 168 19.67 6.86 -1.25
C PRO A 168 19.91 6.73 -2.76
N LYS A 169 20.94 7.43 -3.26
CA LYS A 169 21.25 7.43 -4.70
C LYS A 169 21.56 6.04 -5.24
N MET A 170 22.28 5.23 -4.46
CA MET A 170 22.62 3.86 -4.82
C MET A 170 21.34 3.01 -5.01
N ASP A 171 20.44 3.00 -4.03
CA ASP A 171 19.17 2.25 -4.14
C ASP A 171 18.31 2.73 -5.31
N ARG A 172 18.25 4.04 -5.56
CA ARG A 172 17.57 4.58 -6.74
C ARG A 172 18.16 4.03 -8.04
N SER A 173 19.48 3.90 -8.13
CA SER A 173 20.15 3.36 -9.31
C SER A 173 19.90 1.86 -9.49
N VAL A 174 19.85 1.09 -8.39
CA VAL A 174 19.51 -0.34 -8.42
C VAL A 174 18.06 -0.54 -8.89
N ILE A 175 17.12 0.28 -8.39
CA ILE A 175 15.71 0.24 -8.84
C ILE A 175 15.61 0.63 -10.31
N ALA A 176 16.33 1.67 -10.75
CA ALA A 176 16.35 2.08 -12.14
C ALA A 176 16.92 0.98 -13.07
N ALA A 177 17.98 0.29 -12.65
CA ALA A 177 18.53 -0.83 -13.39
C ALA A 177 17.52 -1.98 -13.52
N LYS A 178 16.85 -2.37 -12.43
CA LYS A 178 15.79 -3.38 -12.45
C LYS A 178 14.63 -2.99 -13.38
N LEU A 179 14.22 -1.72 -13.35
CA LEU A 179 13.18 -1.22 -14.26
C LEU A 179 13.64 -1.29 -15.73
N THR A 180 14.89 -0.95 -16.01
CA THR A 180 15.48 -1.02 -17.36
C THR A 180 15.50 -2.45 -17.89
N LEU A 181 15.70 -3.42 -17.01
CA LEU A 181 15.65 -4.85 -17.31
C LEU A 181 14.22 -5.42 -17.40
N GLY A 182 13.18 -4.57 -17.38
CA GLY A 182 11.79 -5.01 -17.51
C GLY A 182 11.17 -5.63 -16.26
N VAL A 183 11.84 -5.55 -15.10
CA VAL A 183 11.28 -6.08 -13.84
C VAL A 183 10.09 -5.23 -13.42
N SER A 184 8.95 -5.88 -13.14
CA SER A 184 7.71 -5.17 -12.80
C SER A 184 7.84 -4.40 -11.49
N PRO A 185 7.18 -3.22 -11.35
CA PRO A 185 7.14 -2.47 -10.10
C PRO A 185 6.65 -3.30 -8.91
N SER A 186 5.74 -4.25 -9.13
CA SER A 186 5.24 -5.17 -8.09
C SER A 186 6.36 -6.08 -7.56
N ARG A 187 7.15 -6.70 -8.44
CA ARG A 187 8.30 -7.54 -8.05
C ARG A 187 9.37 -6.74 -7.32
N ILE A 188 9.62 -5.50 -7.74
CA ILE A 188 10.56 -4.60 -7.06
C ILE A 188 10.08 -4.36 -5.62
N LEU A 189 8.80 -4.03 -5.43
CA LEU A 189 8.23 -3.83 -4.10
C LEU A 189 8.33 -5.08 -3.22
N ASP A 190 7.96 -6.24 -3.75
CA ASP A 190 8.06 -7.51 -3.03
C ASP A 190 9.50 -7.76 -2.55
N SER A 191 10.50 -7.55 -3.42
CA SER A 191 11.91 -7.76 -3.07
C SER A 191 12.44 -6.86 -1.94
N HIS A 192 11.82 -5.71 -1.72
CA HIS A 192 12.13 -4.82 -0.60
C HIS A 192 11.31 -5.18 0.65
N ARG A 193 10.04 -5.57 0.48
CA ARG A 193 9.17 -5.97 1.59
C ARG A 193 9.62 -7.26 2.27
N ASP A 194 10.25 -8.16 1.52
CA ASP A 194 10.75 -9.44 2.02
C ASP A 194 11.99 -9.30 2.91
N LYS A 195 12.65 -8.13 2.87
CA LYS A 195 13.86 -7.83 3.64
C LYS A 195 13.59 -7.03 4.92
N ILE A 196 12.32 -6.77 5.22
CA ILE A 196 11.93 -5.98 6.39
C ILE A 196 12.21 -6.79 7.66
N GLY A 197 13.30 -6.45 8.35
CA GLY A 197 13.65 -6.93 9.68
C GLY A 197 13.23 -5.95 10.79
N GLU A 198 13.87 -6.06 11.96
CA GLU A 198 13.57 -5.22 13.13
C GLU A 198 13.91 -3.74 12.91
N ASN A 199 14.98 -3.45 12.15
CA ASN A 199 15.42 -2.08 11.84
C ASN A 199 14.90 -1.63 10.47
N ILE A 200 13.84 -0.83 10.48
CA ILE A 200 13.19 -0.30 9.27
C ILE A 200 13.98 0.88 8.72
N ASN A 201 14.47 0.77 7.49
CA ASN A 201 15.14 1.85 6.77
C ASN A 201 14.23 2.52 5.75
N ARG A 202 14.70 3.61 5.13
CA ARG A 202 13.88 4.37 4.16
C ARG A 202 13.63 3.55 2.88
N GLU A 203 14.60 2.78 2.43
CA GLU A 203 14.55 1.90 1.27
C GLU A 203 13.54 0.75 1.44
N ASP A 204 13.19 0.37 2.66
CA ASP A 204 12.18 -0.67 2.93
C ASP A 204 10.75 -0.16 2.71
N LEU A 205 10.57 1.17 2.76
CA LEU A 205 9.29 1.87 2.68
C LEU A 205 9.03 2.44 1.28
N ILE A 206 9.61 1.84 0.25
CA ILE A 206 9.39 2.24 -1.15
C ILE A 206 7.92 2.01 -1.51
N THR A 207 7.35 2.96 -2.26
CA THR A 207 5.99 2.87 -2.78
C THR A 207 5.97 2.84 -4.30
N ARG A 208 4.87 2.38 -4.92
CA ARG A 208 4.67 2.47 -6.38
C ARG A 208 4.95 3.88 -6.92
N LYS A 209 4.54 4.92 -6.18
CA LYS A 209 4.80 6.31 -6.56
C LYS A 209 6.29 6.67 -6.52
N ASP A 210 7.04 6.12 -5.57
CA ASP A 210 8.49 6.32 -5.52
C ASP A 210 9.17 5.66 -6.72
N ILE A 211 8.79 4.44 -7.09
CA ILE A 211 9.27 3.75 -8.30
C ILE A 211 8.94 4.56 -9.55
N GLN A 212 7.71 5.08 -9.66
CA GLN A 212 7.33 5.94 -10.78
C GLN A 212 8.17 7.24 -10.84
N ASN A 213 8.42 7.88 -9.70
CA ASN A 213 9.27 9.07 -9.66
C ASN A 213 10.73 8.75 -10.02
N ILE A 214 11.22 7.55 -9.67
CA ILE A 214 12.54 7.06 -10.08
C ILE A 214 12.56 6.85 -11.60
N LYS A 215 11.59 6.11 -12.16
CA LYS A 215 11.41 5.90 -13.60
C LYS A 215 11.51 7.22 -14.37
N ASN A 216 10.73 8.22 -13.95
CA ASN A 216 10.73 9.54 -14.57
C ASN A 216 12.08 10.26 -14.41
N SER A 217 12.73 10.16 -13.25
CA SER A 217 14.02 10.83 -13.00
C SER A 217 15.19 10.26 -13.80
N TYR A 218 15.09 9.01 -14.23
CA TYR A 218 16.08 8.33 -15.07
C TYR A 218 15.64 8.29 -16.54
N HIS A 219 14.54 8.96 -16.91
CA HIS A 219 13.99 8.97 -18.27
C HIS A 219 13.77 7.58 -18.86
N ILE A 220 13.36 6.63 -18.02
CA ILE A 220 13.12 5.25 -18.45
C ILE A 220 11.76 5.22 -19.16
N ASN A 221 11.80 5.38 -20.48
CA ASN A 221 10.65 5.32 -21.39
C ASN A 221 10.34 3.87 -21.79
N ILE A 222 10.26 2.96 -20.81
CA ILE A 222 9.66 1.66 -21.06
C ILE A 222 8.17 1.89 -20.92
N SER A 223 7.48 2.08 -22.05
CA SER A 223 6.03 1.95 -22.14
C SER A 223 5.65 0.61 -21.51
N GLU A 224 4.66 0.62 -20.62
CA GLU A 224 4.23 -0.60 -19.95
C GLU A 224 3.93 -1.68 -21.00
N GLY A 225 4.67 -2.80 -20.96
CA GLY A 225 4.41 -3.95 -21.83
C GLY A 225 5.23 -4.08 -23.11
N ILE A 226 5.97 -3.05 -23.56
CA ILE A 226 6.83 -3.20 -24.75
C ILE A 226 8.20 -3.75 -24.33
N ARG A 227 8.44 -5.03 -24.64
CA ARG A 227 9.68 -5.76 -24.30
C ARG A 227 10.73 -5.67 -25.40
N HIS A 228 10.30 -5.35 -26.61
CA HIS A 228 11.10 -5.28 -27.83
C HIS A 228 10.40 -4.35 -28.84
N GLU A 229 11.15 -3.71 -29.75
CA GLU A 229 10.59 -2.85 -30.82
C GLU A 229 9.68 -3.61 -31.79
N ASN A 230 9.85 -4.92 -31.88
CA ASN A 230 8.99 -5.83 -32.63
C ASN A 230 7.96 -6.49 -31.69
N ASP A 231 6.68 -6.24 -31.95
CA ASP A 231 5.56 -6.73 -31.13
C ASP A 231 5.49 -8.26 -31.06
N ALA A 232 5.80 -8.97 -32.15
CA ALA A 232 5.79 -10.45 -32.17
C ALA A 232 6.85 -11.02 -31.21
N VAL A 233 8.04 -10.40 -31.18
CA VAL A 233 9.12 -10.77 -30.25
C VAL A 233 8.74 -10.43 -28.81
N SER A 234 8.07 -9.30 -28.60
CA SER A 234 7.56 -8.91 -27.28
C SER A 234 6.57 -9.93 -26.71
N VAL A 235 5.62 -10.39 -27.54
CA VAL A 235 4.63 -11.41 -27.18
C VAL A 235 5.31 -12.75 -26.91
N GLU A 236 6.26 -13.18 -27.75
CA GLU A 236 6.98 -14.44 -27.55
C GLU A 236 7.80 -14.43 -26.26
N LEU A 237 8.45 -13.32 -25.92
CA LEU A 237 9.16 -13.16 -24.64
C LEU A 237 8.22 -13.14 -23.43
N TRP A 238 6.99 -12.66 -23.59
CA TRP A 238 5.97 -12.72 -22.54
C TRP A 238 5.47 -14.15 -22.30
N ILE A 239 5.19 -14.89 -23.37
CA ILE A 239 4.72 -16.27 -23.30
C ILE A 239 5.77 -17.18 -22.67
N LYS A 240 7.03 -17.09 -23.11
CA LYS A 240 8.14 -17.86 -22.50
C LYS A 240 8.32 -17.57 -21.01
N GLN A 241 8.03 -16.35 -20.58
CA GLN A 241 8.04 -16.03 -19.15
C GLN A 241 6.86 -16.69 -18.43
N CYS A 242 5.65 -16.61 -18.99
CA CYS A 242 4.46 -17.23 -18.42
C CYS A 242 4.59 -18.76 -18.30
N GLU A 243 5.26 -19.42 -19.25
CA GLU A 243 5.57 -20.86 -19.19
C GLU A 243 6.48 -21.24 -18.01
N GLN A 244 7.33 -20.32 -17.56
CA GLN A 244 8.21 -20.50 -16.39
C GLN A 244 7.52 -20.16 -15.07
N GLU A 245 6.33 -19.55 -15.11
CA GLU A 245 5.57 -19.18 -13.93
C GLU A 245 4.68 -20.34 -13.46
N GLU A 246 4.59 -20.51 -12.15
CA GLU A 246 3.83 -21.60 -11.54
C GLU A 246 2.31 -21.53 -11.83
N ASN A 247 1.82 -20.32 -12.09
CA ASN A 247 0.45 -20.05 -12.55
C ASN A 247 0.51 -19.53 -14.00
N ASN A 248 0.79 -20.43 -14.94
CA ASN A 248 0.83 -20.12 -16.37
C ASN A 248 -0.59 -19.87 -16.90
N PRO A 249 -0.93 -18.64 -17.36
CA PRO A 249 -2.25 -18.35 -17.92
C PRO A 249 -2.41 -18.80 -19.38
N ILE A 250 -1.35 -19.29 -20.04
CA ILE A 250 -1.39 -19.66 -21.47
C ILE A 250 -1.94 -21.08 -21.61
N LEU A 251 -3.07 -21.22 -22.30
CA LEU A 251 -3.65 -22.54 -22.62
C LEU A 251 -3.20 -23.07 -23.98
N PHE A 252 -3.02 -22.17 -24.95
CA PHE A 252 -2.56 -22.50 -26.29
C PHE A 252 -1.85 -21.30 -26.90
N TYR A 253 -0.76 -21.55 -27.63
CA TYR A 253 -0.05 -20.52 -28.37
C TYR A 253 0.53 -21.06 -29.67
N LYS A 254 0.26 -20.35 -30.76
CA LYS A 254 0.79 -20.58 -32.09
C LYS A 254 1.22 -19.24 -32.71
N LYS A 255 2.49 -19.14 -33.09
CA LYS A 255 3.07 -17.94 -33.73
C LYS A 255 2.96 -17.97 -35.25
N GLN A 256 3.03 -16.79 -35.87
CA GLN A 256 3.16 -16.67 -37.33
C GLN A 256 4.55 -17.13 -37.79
N GLY A 257 4.63 -17.72 -38.98
CA GLY A 257 5.83 -18.30 -39.58
C GLY A 257 6.08 -19.77 -39.24
N VAL A 258 5.24 -20.39 -38.42
CA VAL A 258 5.32 -21.83 -38.06
C VAL A 258 4.00 -22.49 -38.39
N GLU A 259 4.01 -23.68 -38.98
CA GLU A 259 2.79 -24.48 -39.23
C GLU A 259 2.47 -25.36 -38.02
N ASP A 260 1.18 -25.54 -37.73
CA ASP A 260 0.70 -26.50 -36.74
C ASP A 260 -0.17 -27.55 -37.43
N ASN A 261 0.38 -28.76 -37.58
CA ASN A 261 -0.29 -29.87 -38.25
C ASN A 261 -1.31 -30.59 -37.35
N VAL A 262 -1.29 -30.33 -36.04
CA VAL A 262 -2.18 -30.98 -35.06
C VAL A 262 -3.59 -30.37 -35.13
N TYR A 263 -3.64 -29.05 -35.28
CA TYR A 263 -4.87 -28.27 -35.34
C TYR A 263 -5.10 -27.61 -36.72
N GLY A 264 -4.25 -27.89 -37.71
CA GLY A 264 -4.40 -27.41 -39.08
C GLY A 264 -4.25 -25.89 -39.22
N LEU A 265 -3.34 -25.27 -38.45
CA LEU A 265 -3.05 -23.84 -38.54
C LEU A 265 -1.88 -23.59 -39.50
N LEU A 266 -2.12 -22.80 -40.55
CA LEU A 266 -1.14 -22.47 -41.58
C LEU A 266 -0.07 -21.52 -41.04
N ALA A 267 1.09 -21.40 -41.70
CA ALA A 267 2.17 -20.52 -41.28
C ALA A 267 1.73 -19.07 -41.00
N VAL A 268 0.76 -18.56 -41.76
CA VAL A 268 0.21 -17.20 -41.61
C VAL A 268 -0.69 -17.01 -40.39
N ASP A 269 -1.20 -18.10 -39.81
CA ASP A 269 -2.16 -18.05 -38.70
C ASP A 269 -1.47 -17.64 -37.39
N PHE A 270 -2.20 -16.87 -36.58
CA PHE A 270 -1.84 -16.55 -35.20
C PHE A 270 -2.96 -17.04 -34.30
N CYS A 271 -2.61 -17.68 -33.19
CA CYS A 271 -3.59 -18.04 -32.17
C CYS A 271 -2.96 -17.99 -30.78
N LEU A 272 -3.60 -17.28 -29.87
CA LEU A 272 -3.20 -17.21 -28.47
C LEU A 272 -4.45 -17.33 -27.60
N VAL A 273 -4.50 -18.37 -26.77
CA VAL A 273 -5.58 -18.62 -25.81
C VAL A 273 -5.06 -18.43 -24.40
N ILE A 274 -5.72 -17.58 -23.63
CA ILE A 274 -5.35 -17.26 -22.25
C ILE A 274 -6.52 -17.45 -21.28
N MET A 275 -6.21 -18.05 -20.13
CA MET A 275 -7.12 -18.26 -19.02
C MET A 275 -6.32 -18.33 -17.72
N THR A 276 -6.59 -17.40 -16.79
CA THR A 276 -5.96 -17.42 -15.47
C THR A 276 -6.63 -18.43 -14.52
N ASP A 277 -5.95 -18.82 -13.44
CA ASP A 277 -6.55 -19.68 -12.40
C ASP A 277 -7.83 -19.09 -11.79
N PHE A 278 -7.87 -17.76 -11.61
CA PHE A 278 -9.08 -17.08 -11.13
C PHE A 278 -10.24 -17.30 -12.09
N GLN A 279 -10.00 -17.06 -13.38
CA GLN A 279 -11.00 -17.23 -14.43
C GLN A 279 -11.45 -18.69 -14.56
N LYS A 280 -10.53 -19.65 -14.45
CA LYS A 280 -10.85 -21.09 -14.36
C LYS A 280 -11.76 -21.40 -13.17
N ASN A 281 -11.51 -20.82 -12.01
CA ASN A 281 -12.37 -21.00 -10.83
C ASN A 281 -13.74 -20.35 -10.99
N MET A 282 -13.81 -19.17 -11.64
CA MET A 282 -15.10 -18.52 -11.95
C MET A 282 -15.90 -19.34 -12.96
N PHE A 283 -15.26 -19.86 -14.01
CA PHE A 283 -15.91 -20.78 -14.96
C PHE A 283 -16.46 -22.01 -14.24
N LYS A 284 -15.69 -22.64 -13.35
CA LYS A 284 -16.16 -23.79 -12.55
C LYS A 284 -17.32 -23.47 -11.61
N LYS A 285 -17.41 -22.24 -11.12
CA LYS A 285 -18.46 -21.83 -10.18
C LYS A 285 -19.75 -21.44 -10.88
N PHE A 286 -19.66 -20.82 -12.06
CA PHE A 286 -20.79 -20.15 -12.71
C PHE A 286 -21.08 -20.63 -14.15
N GLY A 287 -20.22 -21.46 -14.73
CA GLY A 287 -20.34 -21.95 -16.11
C GLY A 287 -21.47 -22.94 -16.36
N ASP A 288 -22.12 -23.45 -15.30
CA ASP A 288 -23.28 -24.36 -15.42
C ASP A 288 -24.60 -23.62 -15.74
N ASN A 289 -24.62 -22.28 -15.64
CA ASN A 289 -25.83 -21.48 -15.81
C ASN A 289 -25.91 -20.86 -17.22
N ILE A 290 -25.08 -19.84 -17.48
CA ILE A 290 -25.05 -19.12 -18.76
C ILE A 290 -23.59 -18.90 -19.15
N VAL A 291 -23.26 -19.32 -20.38
CA VAL A 291 -21.99 -19.02 -21.03
C VAL A 291 -22.28 -18.16 -22.25
N ALA A 292 -21.72 -16.96 -22.28
CA ALA A 292 -21.80 -16.04 -23.40
C ALA A 292 -20.44 -15.95 -24.12
N VAL A 293 -20.46 -15.78 -25.43
CA VAL A 293 -19.26 -15.62 -26.25
C VAL A 293 -19.38 -14.29 -26.99
N ASP A 294 -18.39 -13.43 -26.81
CA ASP A 294 -18.36 -12.09 -27.39
C ASP A 294 -17.10 -11.91 -28.23
N GLY A 295 -17.27 -11.52 -29.49
CA GLY A 295 -16.18 -11.29 -30.44
C GLY A 295 -16.06 -9.82 -30.78
N THR A 296 -14.86 -9.26 -30.63
CA THR A 296 -14.59 -7.88 -31.00
C THR A 296 -14.17 -7.78 -32.46
N HIS A 297 -14.97 -7.10 -33.27
CA HIS A 297 -14.59 -6.82 -34.65
C HIS A 297 -13.56 -5.68 -34.72
N GLY A 298 -12.32 -6.02 -35.08
CA GLY A 298 -11.34 -5.08 -35.65
C GLY A 298 -10.67 -4.09 -34.68
N LEU A 299 -9.98 -4.57 -33.64
CA LEU A 299 -9.36 -3.70 -32.62
C LEU A 299 -7.83 -3.55 -32.71
N ASN A 300 -7.16 -3.97 -33.79
CA ASN A 300 -5.74 -3.67 -33.97
C ASN A 300 -5.29 -3.52 -35.43
N ASN A 301 -4.14 -2.90 -35.63
CA ASN A 301 -3.48 -2.71 -36.94
C ASN A 301 -3.02 -4.03 -37.60
N TYR A 302 -3.22 -5.17 -36.93
CA TYR A 302 -2.73 -6.49 -37.34
C TYR A 302 -3.87 -7.46 -37.73
N ASN A 303 -5.12 -6.98 -37.78
CA ASN A 303 -6.34 -7.77 -38.05
C ASN A 303 -6.53 -8.99 -37.13
N PHE A 304 -6.05 -8.95 -35.88
CA PHE A 304 -6.41 -9.97 -34.88
C PHE A 304 -7.72 -9.60 -34.19
N GLU A 305 -8.62 -10.57 -34.12
CA GLU A 305 -9.87 -10.49 -33.38
C GLU A 305 -9.67 -11.06 -31.97
N LEU A 306 -10.22 -10.35 -30.99
CA LEU A 306 -10.32 -10.85 -29.62
C LEU A 306 -11.71 -11.44 -29.42
N THR A 307 -11.76 -12.75 -29.14
CA THR A 307 -12.94 -13.46 -28.67
C THR A 307 -12.83 -13.67 -27.16
N SER A 308 -13.88 -13.34 -26.41
CA SER A 308 -13.98 -13.52 -24.97
C SER A 308 -15.12 -14.50 -24.64
N VAL A 309 -14.89 -15.39 -23.68
CA VAL A 309 -15.96 -16.20 -23.06
C VAL A 309 -16.32 -15.56 -21.72
N LEU A 310 -17.60 -15.39 -21.44
CA LEU A 310 -18.13 -14.81 -20.22
C LEU A 310 -19.08 -15.79 -19.51
N VAL A 311 -19.10 -15.76 -18.19
CA VAL A 311 -20.10 -16.43 -17.36
C VAL A 311 -20.85 -15.42 -16.52
N VAL A 312 -22.12 -15.69 -16.21
CA VAL A 312 -22.94 -14.82 -15.39
C VAL A 312 -22.86 -15.27 -13.93
N ASP A 313 -22.48 -14.35 -13.03
CA ASP A 313 -22.36 -14.65 -11.61
C ASP A 313 -23.70 -14.65 -10.85
N GLU A 314 -23.64 -14.81 -9.52
CA GLU A 314 -24.83 -14.83 -8.66
C GLU A 314 -25.56 -13.47 -8.52
N PHE A 315 -24.94 -12.38 -9.00
CA PHE A 315 -25.50 -11.04 -9.03
C PHE A 315 -25.99 -10.63 -10.43
N GLY A 316 -25.86 -11.51 -11.43
CA GLY A 316 -26.23 -11.21 -12.81
C GLY A 316 -25.14 -10.47 -13.60
N GLU A 317 -23.92 -10.35 -13.06
CA GLU A 317 -22.81 -9.69 -13.74
C GLU A 317 -22.02 -10.67 -14.63
N GLY A 318 -21.71 -10.25 -15.85
CA GLY A 318 -20.90 -11.03 -16.79
C GLY A 318 -19.41 -10.93 -16.47
N ILE A 319 -18.82 -12.05 -16.07
CA ILE A 319 -17.38 -12.16 -15.76
C ILE A 319 -16.66 -12.82 -16.94
N PRO A 320 -15.64 -12.18 -17.55
CA PRO A 320 -14.86 -12.79 -18.62
C PRO A 320 -13.90 -13.85 -18.08
N VAL A 321 -14.03 -15.07 -18.59
CA VAL A 321 -13.37 -16.28 -18.09
C VAL A 321 -12.35 -16.88 -19.05
N ALA A 322 -12.31 -16.49 -20.31
CA ALA A 322 -11.24 -16.89 -21.22
C ALA A 322 -11.15 -15.90 -22.38
N PHE A 323 -9.96 -15.79 -22.98
CA PHE A 323 -9.73 -14.92 -24.12
C PHE A 323 -8.95 -15.65 -25.22
N MET A 324 -9.28 -15.38 -26.48
CA MET A 324 -8.55 -15.83 -27.65
C MET A 324 -8.23 -14.66 -28.56
N PHE A 325 -6.97 -14.55 -28.99
CA PHE A 325 -6.53 -13.65 -30.06
C PHE A 325 -6.19 -14.47 -31.29
N THR A 326 -6.81 -14.18 -32.44
CA THR A 326 -6.52 -14.87 -33.71
C THR A 326 -6.83 -14.02 -34.94
N ASN A 327 -6.20 -14.30 -36.07
CA ASN A 327 -6.56 -13.78 -37.40
C ASN A 327 -7.52 -14.69 -38.18
N ARG A 328 -7.98 -15.80 -37.59
CA ARG A 328 -8.85 -16.80 -38.24
C ARG A 328 -10.27 -16.74 -37.66
N LYS A 329 -11.29 -16.99 -38.49
CA LYS A 329 -12.71 -16.89 -38.11
C LYS A 329 -13.54 -18.06 -38.65
N ASP A 330 -13.14 -19.28 -38.32
CA ASP A 330 -13.87 -20.47 -38.75
C ASP A 330 -14.25 -21.38 -37.58
N THR A 331 -15.09 -22.36 -37.84
CA THR A 331 -15.57 -23.28 -36.80
C THR A 331 -14.41 -24.01 -36.11
N TYR A 332 -13.34 -24.33 -36.84
CA TYR A 332 -12.18 -25.05 -36.32
C TYR A 332 -11.42 -24.26 -35.25
N ILE A 333 -11.21 -22.94 -35.44
CA ILE A 333 -10.51 -22.13 -34.43
C ILE A 333 -11.31 -21.99 -33.13
N TYR A 334 -12.64 -21.90 -33.22
CA TYR A 334 -13.51 -21.86 -32.04
C TYR A 334 -13.57 -23.23 -31.34
N GLU A 335 -13.55 -24.33 -32.08
CA GLU A 335 -13.46 -25.67 -31.49
C GLU A 335 -12.15 -25.85 -30.71
N LEU A 336 -11.02 -25.42 -31.28
CA LEU A 336 -9.73 -25.38 -30.57
C LEU A 336 -9.84 -24.56 -29.28
N PHE A 337 -10.44 -23.37 -29.34
CA PHE A 337 -10.60 -22.48 -28.19
C PHE A 337 -11.38 -23.14 -27.05
N PHE A 338 -12.55 -23.72 -27.35
CA PHE A 338 -13.37 -24.39 -26.34
C PHE A 338 -12.71 -25.67 -25.81
N ASN A 339 -12.02 -26.44 -26.65
CA ASN A 339 -11.27 -27.61 -26.22
C ASN A 339 -10.12 -27.26 -25.27
N ALA A 340 -9.37 -26.18 -25.56
CA ALA A 340 -8.32 -25.69 -24.67
C ALA A 340 -8.87 -25.30 -23.29
N ILE A 341 -10.01 -24.58 -23.26
CA ILE A 341 -10.70 -24.22 -22.01
C ILE A 341 -11.13 -25.49 -21.25
N LYS A 342 -11.77 -26.45 -21.93
CA LYS A 342 -12.26 -27.70 -21.33
C LYS A 342 -11.12 -28.51 -20.69
N LEU A 343 -10.03 -28.73 -21.42
CA LEU A 343 -8.85 -29.43 -20.90
C LEU A 343 -8.26 -28.72 -19.68
N SER A 344 -8.24 -27.39 -19.70
CA SER A 344 -7.77 -26.60 -18.56
C SER A 344 -8.66 -26.80 -17.33
N ILE A 345 -9.99 -26.87 -17.49
CA ILE A 345 -10.97 -27.01 -16.40
C ILE A 345 -10.89 -28.43 -15.81
N ASP A 346 -10.78 -29.46 -16.65
CA ASP A 346 -10.67 -30.86 -16.24
C ASP A 346 -9.28 -31.21 -15.64
N ALA A 347 -8.26 -30.39 -15.89
CA ALA A 347 -6.96 -30.51 -15.25
C ALA A 347 -7.03 -30.19 -13.73
N LYS A 348 -6.85 -31.25 -12.93
CA LYS A 348 -6.65 -31.41 -11.47
C LYS A 348 -6.67 -30.16 -10.57
N LYS A 349 -7.44 -30.26 -9.48
CA LYS A 349 -7.50 -29.37 -8.29
C LYS A 349 -6.11 -28.91 -7.82
N VAL A 350 -5.98 -27.67 -7.34
CA VAL A 350 -4.81 -27.20 -6.58
C VAL A 350 -4.63 -28.13 -5.38
N LYS A 351 -3.55 -28.92 -5.40
CA LYS A 351 -3.36 -30.06 -4.48
C LYS A 351 -2.79 -29.68 -3.11
N ARG A 352 -2.39 -28.43 -2.90
CA ARG A 352 -1.39 -28.09 -1.87
C ARG A 352 -1.75 -26.81 -1.08
N LEU A 353 -2.11 -27.01 0.19
CA LEU A 353 -2.55 -25.99 1.16
C LEU A 353 -1.50 -24.89 1.38
N ASP A 354 -0.23 -25.25 1.25
CA ASP A 354 0.94 -24.37 1.40
C ASP A 354 0.93 -23.17 0.44
N LYS A 355 0.41 -23.32 -0.79
CA LYS A 355 0.27 -22.19 -1.71
C LYS A 355 -0.76 -21.17 -1.24
N SER A 356 -1.90 -21.66 -0.75
CA SER A 356 -2.94 -20.80 -0.17
C SER A 356 -2.41 -20.10 1.08
N LEU A 357 -1.63 -20.80 1.92
CA LEU A 357 -0.97 -20.20 3.08
C LEU A 357 0.06 -19.13 2.65
N GLN A 358 0.86 -19.37 1.62
CA GLN A 358 1.85 -18.40 1.14
C GLN A 358 1.18 -17.10 0.63
N VAL A 359 0.09 -17.22 -0.12
CA VAL A 359 -0.69 -16.05 -0.60
C VAL A 359 -1.31 -15.29 0.58
N LEU A 360 -1.87 -15.99 1.56
CA LEU A 360 -2.43 -15.37 2.77
C LEU A 360 -1.35 -14.67 3.59
N LEU A 361 -0.19 -15.30 3.80
CA LEU A 361 0.95 -14.71 4.51
C LEU A 361 1.52 -13.49 3.77
N LYS A 362 1.57 -13.53 2.43
CA LYS A 362 1.94 -12.37 1.61
C LYS A 362 0.95 -11.22 1.78
N TYR A 363 -0.35 -11.50 1.75
CA TYR A 363 -1.38 -10.50 1.97
C TYR A 363 -1.27 -9.85 3.36
N VAL A 364 -1.09 -10.66 4.42
CA VAL A 364 -0.92 -10.15 5.79
C VAL A 364 0.32 -9.26 5.88
N ARG A 365 1.46 -9.72 5.34
CA ARG A 365 2.71 -8.94 5.27
C ARG A 365 2.50 -7.60 4.56
N ASP A 366 1.89 -7.61 3.39
CA ASP A 366 1.62 -6.40 2.61
C ASP A 366 0.74 -5.40 3.38
N LYS A 367 -0.29 -5.88 4.07
CA LYS A 367 -1.14 -5.02 4.93
C LYS A 367 -0.40 -4.46 6.13
N CYS A 368 0.49 -5.24 6.75
CA CYS A 368 1.35 -4.79 7.84
C CYS A 368 2.29 -3.67 7.38
N VAL A 369 2.97 -3.86 6.25
CA VAL A 369 3.88 -2.85 5.67
C VAL A 369 3.12 -1.58 5.28
N ASP A 370 1.96 -1.71 4.63
CA ASP A 370 1.13 -0.56 4.28
C ASP A 370 0.70 0.24 5.52
N ARG A 371 0.40 -0.45 6.63
CA ARG A 371 0.06 0.20 7.91
C ARG A 371 1.26 0.96 8.48
N VAL A 372 2.45 0.36 8.45
CA VAL A 372 3.70 1.02 8.88
C VAL A 372 3.99 2.26 8.02
N ILE A 373 3.88 2.15 6.70
CA ILE A 373 4.06 3.29 5.77
C ILE A 373 3.06 4.41 6.09
N LYS A 374 1.80 4.08 6.36
CA LYS A 374 0.78 5.07 6.74
C LYS A 374 1.14 5.79 8.04
N LYS A 375 1.57 5.05 9.07
CA LYS A 375 2.02 5.60 10.35
C LYS A 375 3.23 6.52 10.19
N ILE A 376 4.27 6.04 9.51
CA ILE A 376 5.52 6.79 9.30
C ILE A 376 5.27 8.07 8.52
N LYS A 377 4.37 8.05 7.53
CA LYS A 377 3.97 9.23 6.75
C LYS A 377 3.00 10.17 7.48
N GLY A 378 2.73 9.94 8.76
CA GLY A 378 1.81 10.74 9.56
C GLY A 378 0.37 10.74 9.03
N LYS A 379 -0.05 9.72 8.27
CA LYS A 379 -1.42 9.67 7.75
C LYS A 379 -2.38 9.44 8.90
N GLN A 380 -3.25 10.44 9.13
CA GLN A 380 -4.35 10.32 10.08
C GLN A 380 -5.32 9.22 9.65
N SER A 381 -5.88 8.50 10.63
CA SER A 381 -6.97 7.57 10.39
C SER A 381 -8.19 8.32 9.86
N ILE A 382 -9.07 7.59 9.17
CA ILE A 382 -10.28 8.17 8.62
C ILE A 382 -11.19 8.72 9.74
N HIS A 383 -11.25 8.03 10.88
CA HIS A 383 -12.03 8.46 12.05
C HIS A 383 -11.51 9.79 12.64
N VAL A 384 -10.19 9.97 12.75
CA VAL A 384 -9.60 11.22 13.27
C VAL A 384 -9.84 12.39 12.32
N LYS A 385 -9.81 12.14 11.00
CA LYS A 385 -10.15 13.17 10.00
C LYS A 385 -11.61 13.57 10.05
N ASP A 386 -12.51 12.60 10.18
CA ASP A 386 -13.96 12.82 10.31
C ASP A 386 -14.30 13.64 11.54
N ILE A 387 -13.69 13.32 12.70
CA ILE A 387 -13.84 14.08 13.96
C ILE A 387 -13.37 15.53 13.74
N MET A 388 -12.18 15.71 13.17
CA MET A 388 -11.62 17.05 12.95
C MET A 388 -12.43 17.86 11.92
N SER A 389 -13.03 17.20 10.92
CA SER A 389 -13.91 17.87 9.96
C SER A 389 -15.17 18.40 10.65
N ARG A 390 -15.81 17.59 11.49
CA ARG A 390 -17.02 17.99 12.24
C ARG A 390 -16.71 19.05 13.28
N HIS A 391 -15.56 18.97 13.94
CA HIS A 391 -15.06 20.03 14.81
C HIS A 391 -14.96 21.36 14.07
N LYS A 392 -14.31 21.40 12.89
CA LYS A 392 -14.22 22.62 12.08
C LYS A 392 -15.58 23.16 11.65
N THR A 393 -16.50 22.28 11.23
CA THR A 393 -17.87 22.67 10.90
C THR A 393 -18.56 23.32 12.09
N ALA A 394 -18.39 22.77 13.30
CA ALA A 394 -18.93 23.35 14.52
C ALA A 394 -18.32 24.74 14.80
N SER A 395 -16.99 24.89 14.67
CA SER A 395 -16.31 26.17 14.91
C SER A 395 -16.77 27.29 13.98
N SER A 396 -17.18 26.95 12.74
CA SER A 396 -17.70 27.92 11.77
C SER A 396 -19.21 28.11 11.83
N SER A 397 -19.93 27.24 12.54
CA SER A 397 -21.39 27.32 12.66
C SER A 397 -21.79 28.29 13.76
N LYS A 398 -22.97 28.87 13.64
CA LYS A 398 -23.65 29.61 14.71
C LYS A 398 -24.99 28.95 14.95
N PHE A 399 -25.16 28.31 16.08
CA PHE A 399 -26.43 27.70 16.47
C PHE A 399 -27.05 28.48 17.62
N SER A 400 -28.37 28.62 17.62
CA SER A 400 -29.10 29.03 18.81
C SER A 400 -29.22 27.84 19.75
N VAL A 401 -28.90 28.05 21.03
CA VAL A 401 -28.87 27.00 22.04
C VAL A 401 -29.68 27.44 23.24
N GLU A 402 -30.56 26.57 23.69
CA GLU A 402 -31.34 26.71 24.93
C GLU A 402 -30.90 25.63 25.92
N CYS A 403 -30.62 26.01 27.16
CA CYS A 403 -30.28 25.07 28.23
C CYS A 403 -31.56 24.63 28.95
N ASP A 404 -31.66 23.35 29.28
CA ASP A 404 -32.75 22.83 30.09
C ASP A 404 -32.67 23.42 31.51
N SER A 405 -33.77 24.02 32.00
CA SER A 405 -33.82 24.69 33.31
C SER A 405 -33.71 23.71 34.49
N GLU A 406 -34.10 22.45 34.29
CA GLU A 406 -34.06 21.42 35.33
C GLU A 406 -32.76 20.60 35.30
N ASN A 407 -32.06 20.56 34.14
CA ASN A 407 -30.85 19.77 33.97
C ASN A 407 -29.75 20.53 33.21
N GLN A 408 -28.80 21.08 33.96
CA GLN A 408 -27.65 21.84 33.43
C GLN A 408 -26.69 21.03 32.53
N THR A 409 -26.92 19.73 32.37
CA THR A 409 -26.15 18.85 31.47
C THR A 409 -26.85 18.58 30.14
N LYS A 410 -27.98 19.25 29.85
CA LYS A 410 -28.80 19.02 28.66
C LYS A 410 -29.13 20.34 27.93
N TRP A 411 -28.96 20.33 26.62
CA TRP A 411 -29.15 21.49 25.74
C TRP A 411 -29.98 21.14 24.51
N TYR A 412 -30.74 22.11 24.00
CA TYR A 412 -31.48 22.03 22.75
C TYR A 412 -30.86 23.00 21.74
N ILE A 413 -30.50 22.48 20.57
CA ILE A 413 -29.84 23.22 19.50
C ILE A 413 -30.82 23.34 18.34
N ASN A 414 -31.07 24.58 17.91
CA ASN A 414 -31.87 24.86 16.73
C ASN A 414 -30.94 25.24 15.56
N THR A 415 -30.99 24.46 14.49
CA THR A 415 -30.22 24.75 13.28
C THR A 415 -31.10 25.53 12.30
N MET A 416 -30.91 26.84 12.23
CA MET A 416 -31.51 27.68 11.19
C MET A 416 -30.88 27.34 9.83
N ALA A 417 -31.36 26.29 9.17
CA ALA A 417 -31.03 26.00 7.78
C ALA A 417 -32.05 26.70 6.87
N SER A 418 -31.55 27.32 5.81
CA SER A 418 -32.23 28.30 4.97
C SER A 418 -33.39 27.78 4.10
N ASN A 419 -34.03 26.65 4.42
CA ASN A 419 -35.28 26.21 3.80
C ASN A 419 -35.96 25.14 4.66
N LYS A 420 -37.20 25.44 5.07
CA LYS A 420 -38.29 24.54 5.53
C LYS A 420 -37.88 23.32 6.36
N ASP A 421 -37.53 23.58 7.63
CA ASP A 421 -37.97 22.87 8.85
C ASP A 421 -36.97 23.20 9.98
N GLN A 422 -37.46 23.71 11.12
CA GLN A 422 -36.62 23.92 12.30
C GLN A 422 -36.32 22.56 12.94
N GLU A 423 -35.14 22.01 12.65
CA GLU A 423 -34.69 20.79 13.31
C GLU A 423 -34.12 21.12 14.70
N LEU A 424 -34.84 20.70 15.73
CA LEU A 424 -34.43 20.79 17.14
C LEU A 424 -33.67 19.52 17.53
N TYR A 425 -32.40 19.69 17.90
CA TYR A 425 -31.53 18.60 18.34
C TYR A 425 -31.23 18.70 19.84
N CYS A 426 -31.43 17.61 20.58
CA CYS A 426 -31.05 17.54 21.99
C CYS A 426 -29.62 17.00 22.12
N VAL A 427 -28.79 17.66 22.92
CA VAL A 427 -27.45 17.22 23.31
C VAL A 427 -27.40 17.09 24.83
N GLN A 428 -26.86 15.99 25.35
CA GLN A 428 -26.70 15.78 26.78
C GLN A 428 -25.27 15.33 27.08
N LYS A 429 -24.64 15.90 28.11
CA LYS A 429 -23.33 15.47 28.60
C LYS A 429 -23.51 14.28 29.53
N LEU A 430 -22.73 13.22 29.28
CA LEU A 430 -22.80 11.97 30.04
C LEU A 430 -21.60 11.79 30.97
N PHE A 431 -20.41 12.23 30.53
CA PHE A 431 -19.18 12.15 31.31
C PHE A 431 -18.35 13.42 31.14
N ASP A 432 -17.52 13.73 32.13
CA ASP A 432 -16.65 14.93 32.09
C ASP A 432 -15.32 14.73 31.37
N GLN A 433 -14.92 13.47 31.14
CA GLN A 433 -13.63 13.14 30.54
C GLN A 433 -13.77 12.13 29.41
N SER A 434 -12.83 12.17 28.46
CA SER A 434 -12.68 11.19 27.40
C SER A 434 -12.21 9.84 27.94
N CYS A 435 -12.89 8.75 27.57
CA CYS A 435 -12.55 7.40 28.06
C CYS A 435 -11.75 6.55 27.06
N CYS A 436 -11.43 7.05 25.87
CA CYS A 436 -10.74 6.29 24.83
C CYS A 436 -9.88 7.16 23.91
N ASP A 437 -8.95 6.53 23.19
CA ASP A 437 -7.98 7.19 22.29
C ASP A 437 -8.61 7.84 21.04
N LEU A 438 -9.88 7.54 20.74
CA LEU A 438 -10.65 8.14 19.65
C LEU A 438 -11.30 9.45 20.11
N GLU A 439 -10.45 10.39 20.56
CA GLU A 439 -10.85 11.71 21.02
C GLU A 439 -10.60 12.81 19.98
N CYS A 440 -11.38 13.88 20.07
CA CYS A 440 -11.05 15.13 19.40
C CYS A 440 -9.86 15.80 20.11
N ARG A 441 -8.81 16.13 19.37
CA ARG A 441 -7.59 16.72 19.95
C ARG A 441 -7.78 18.15 20.48
N GLU A 442 -8.78 18.86 19.96
CA GLU A 442 -9.07 20.25 20.34
C GLU A 442 -10.07 20.29 21.50
N CYS A 443 -11.22 19.61 21.35
CA CYS A 443 -12.24 19.53 22.41
C CYS A 443 -11.87 18.57 23.56
N LYS A 444 -11.01 17.57 23.33
CA LYS A 444 -10.69 16.48 24.29
C LYS A 444 -11.91 15.71 24.79
N ILE A 445 -12.77 15.36 23.83
CA ILE A 445 -14.00 14.59 24.04
C ILE A 445 -14.02 13.40 23.10
N CYS A 446 -14.68 12.31 23.51
CA CYS A 446 -14.92 11.14 22.67
C CYS A 446 -16.42 10.96 22.41
N SER A 447 -16.80 10.02 21.55
CA SER A 447 -18.23 9.73 21.27
C SER A 447 -19.02 9.34 22.51
N HIS A 448 -18.37 8.85 23.56
CA HIS A 448 -19.06 8.46 24.80
C HIS A 448 -19.31 9.64 25.75
N THR A 449 -18.62 10.77 25.59
CA THR A 449 -18.69 11.93 26.50
C THR A 449 -20.07 12.61 26.45
N TYR A 450 -20.77 12.50 25.32
CA TYR A 450 -22.05 13.15 25.05
C TYR A 450 -23.02 12.20 24.34
N SER A 451 -24.31 12.50 24.42
CA SER A 451 -25.33 12.00 23.51
C SER A 451 -25.95 13.13 22.71
N CYS A 452 -26.34 12.86 21.47
CA CYS A 452 -27.08 13.81 20.63
C CYS A 452 -28.16 13.12 19.82
N THR A 453 -29.32 13.75 19.62
CA THR A 453 -30.42 13.18 18.82
C THR A 453 -30.21 13.28 17.30
N CYS A 454 -29.14 13.92 16.84
CA CYS A 454 -28.91 14.06 15.40
C CYS A 454 -28.46 12.74 14.74
N ASN A 455 -28.71 12.61 13.43
CA ASN A 455 -28.36 11.44 12.64
C ASN A 455 -26.88 11.03 12.74
N ASP A 456 -25.98 12.02 12.75
CA ASP A 456 -24.53 11.81 12.89
C ASP A 456 -24.16 11.05 14.18
N PHE A 457 -24.94 11.21 15.25
CA PHE A 457 -24.72 10.51 16.52
C PHE A 457 -25.60 9.25 16.61
N CYS A 458 -26.92 9.37 16.42
CA CYS A 458 -27.86 8.26 16.60
C CYS A 458 -27.60 7.09 15.65
N VAL A 459 -27.26 7.37 14.39
CA VAL A 459 -27.09 6.34 13.36
C VAL A 459 -25.62 5.98 13.17
N ALA A 460 -24.74 6.98 13.15
CA ALA A 460 -23.32 6.75 12.85
C ALA A 460 -22.42 6.63 14.11
N ASN A 461 -22.94 6.92 15.31
CA ASN A 461 -22.18 6.96 16.57
C ASN A 461 -20.89 7.81 16.48
N LYS A 462 -20.99 8.97 15.82
CA LYS A 462 -19.87 9.92 15.63
C LYS A 462 -20.06 11.16 16.49
N ILE A 463 -18.95 11.79 16.86
CA ILE A 463 -18.97 13.12 17.51
C ILE A 463 -19.48 14.12 16.47
N CYS A 464 -20.73 14.56 16.61
CA CYS A 464 -21.38 15.44 15.66
C CYS A 464 -20.96 16.91 15.85
N LYS A 465 -21.31 17.75 14.87
CA LYS A 465 -21.08 19.20 14.95
C LYS A 465 -21.76 19.85 16.17
N HIS A 466 -22.91 19.33 16.59
CA HIS A 466 -23.69 19.82 17.74
C HIS A 466 -22.94 19.58 19.06
N ILE A 467 -22.41 18.37 19.26
CA ILE A 467 -21.59 18.02 20.44
C ILE A 467 -20.33 18.90 20.50
N HIS A 468 -19.65 19.08 19.37
CA HIS A 468 -18.48 19.96 19.32
C HIS A 468 -18.82 21.41 19.67
N TYR A 469 -19.94 21.93 19.18
CA TYR A 469 -20.37 23.30 19.45
C TYR A 469 -20.68 23.54 20.93
N ILE A 470 -21.40 22.61 21.57
CA ILE A 470 -21.73 22.70 23.01
C ILE A 470 -20.46 22.70 23.87
N GLU A 471 -19.54 21.76 23.63
CA GLU A 471 -18.28 21.69 24.38
C GLU A 471 -17.48 22.99 24.23
N MET A 472 -17.38 23.53 23.01
CA MET A 472 -16.65 24.77 22.75
C MET A 472 -17.29 26.00 23.40
N THR A 473 -18.62 26.01 23.53
CA THR A 473 -19.39 27.18 24.00
C THR A 473 -19.50 27.21 25.53
N TYR A 474 -19.80 26.07 26.15
CA TYR A 474 -20.08 25.98 27.60
C TYR A 474 -18.90 25.47 28.42
N TYR A 475 -17.92 24.81 27.79
CA TYR A 475 -16.70 24.33 28.45
C TYR A 475 -15.43 24.81 27.73
N PRO A 476 -15.27 26.13 27.48
CA PRO A 476 -14.07 26.64 26.83
C PRO A 476 -12.86 26.37 27.72
N LYS A 477 -11.93 25.53 27.25
CA LYS A 477 -10.66 25.33 27.95
C LYS A 477 -9.86 26.63 27.89
N THR A 478 -9.62 27.25 29.05
CA THR A 478 -8.65 28.34 29.17
C THR A 478 -7.31 27.82 28.65
N ARG A 479 -6.74 28.54 27.68
CA ARG A 479 -5.46 28.18 27.09
C ARG A 479 -4.33 28.57 28.05
N THR A 480 -4.19 27.85 29.16
CA THR A 480 -2.99 27.94 29.99
C THR A 480 -1.83 27.33 29.19
N LYS A 481 -0.84 28.18 28.88
CA LYS A 481 0.49 27.73 28.44
C LYS A 481 1.17 27.10 29.66
N GLU A 482 0.83 25.86 29.98
CA GLU A 482 1.68 25.05 30.85
C GLU A 482 2.78 24.43 30.00
N VAL A 483 3.96 25.05 30.10
CA VAL A 483 5.24 24.41 29.88
C VAL A 483 5.40 23.40 31.01
N LEU A 484 5.34 22.10 30.70
CA LEU A 484 5.85 21.08 31.59
C LEU A 484 6.77 20.13 30.82
N GLN A 485 8.05 20.32 31.11
CA GLN A 485 9.03 19.24 31.16
C GLN A 485 8.49 18.14 32.08
N SER A 486 8.38 16.94 31.55
CA SER A 486 8.77 15.73 32.28
C SER A 486 9.38 14.77 31.27
N ASN A 487 10.71 14.92 31.14
CA ASN A 487 11.56 13.83 30.73
C ASN A 487 11.59 12.85 31.91
N GLU A 488 10.94 11.70 31.77
CA GLU A 488 11.51 10.47 32.29
C GLU A 488 11.70 9.51 31.12
N LEU A 489 12.95 9.08 30.98
CA LEU A 489 13.38 8.05 30.06
C LEU A 489 12.60 6.76 30.37
N SER A 490 12.02 6.17 29.34
CA SER A 490 12.06 4.71 29.22
C SER A 490 12.67 4.37 27.87
N GLU A 491 13.88 3.83 27.93
CA GLU A 491 14.51 3.10 26.84
C GLU A 491 13.51 2.07 26.30
N MET A 492 13.19 2.19 25.01
CA MET A 492 12.39 1.19 24.33
C MET A 492 13.29 -0.01 24.02
N LYS A 493 13.59 -0.82 25.04
CA LYS A 493 13.94 -2.22 24.84
C LYS A 493 12.73 -2.90 24.22
N LEU A 494 12.93 -3.53 23.07
CA LEU A 494 11.94 -4.40 22.44
C LEU A 494 11.83 -5.69 23.28
N SER A 495 11.30 -5.61 24.50
CA SER A 495 10.80 -6.78 25.20
C SER A 495 9.35 -6.97 24.82
N THR A 496 9.07 -8.06 24.11
CA THR A 496 7.75 -8.68 24.05
C THR A 496 7.21 -8.90 25.47
N LYS A 497 6.51 -7.92 26.03
CA LYS A 497 5.50 -8.17 27.05
C LYS A 497 4.15 -8.16 26.35
N TYR A 498 3.68 -9.35 26.04
CA TYR A 498 2.25 -9.63 25.95
C TYR A 498 1.61 -9.03 27.20
N VAL A 499 0.91 -7.90 27.06
CA VAL A 499 -0.01 -7.44 28.10
C VAL A 499 -1.17 -8.42 28.03
N ASP A 500 -1.34 -9.20 29.09
CA ASP A 500 -2.32 -10.26 29.13
C ASP A 500 -3.72 -9.64 28.99
N LYS A 501 -4.38 -9.95 27.86
CA LYS A 501 -5.72 -9.45 27.53
C LYS A 501 -6.75 -9.85 28.58
N SER A 502 -6.42 -10.85 29.40
CA SER A 502 -7.24 -11.38 30.48
C SER A 502 -7.49 -10.35 31.59
N ASP A 503 -6.50 -9.53 31.95
CA ASP A 503 -6.60 -8.61 33.11
C ASP A 503 -7.48 -7.38 32.83
N ILE A 504 -7.39 -6.82 31.62
CA ILE A 504 -8.27 -5.71 31.19
C ILE A 504 -9.72 -6.20 31.08
N LEU A 505 -9.93 -7.43 30.60
CA LEU A 505 -11.25 -8.07 30.54
C LEU A 505 -11.83 -8.30 31.94
N ARG A 506 -11.01 -8.78 32.89
CA ARG A 506 -11.41 -8.98 34.30
C ARG A 506 -11.72 -7.65 35.01
N GLN A 507 -10.91 -6.60 34.79
CA GLN A 507 -11.19 -5.27 35.35
C GLN A 507 -12.50 -4.67 34.81
N ASN A 508 -12.73 -4.72 33.49
CA ASN A 508 -13.98 -4.25 32.89
C ASN A 508 -15.19 -5.08 33.34
N PHE A 509 -15.01 -6.39 33.51
CA PHE A 509 -16.04 -7.27 34.05
C PHE A 509 -16.40 -6.89 35.50
N SER A 510 -15.41 -6.68 36.36
CA SER A 510 -15.63 -6.26 37.76
C SER A 510 -16.35 -4.90 37.87
N ALA A 511 -15.97 -3.93 37.04
CA ALA A 511 -16.60 -2.61 37.01
C ALA A 511 -18.05 -2.67 36.52
N ASN A 512 -18.36 -3.55 35.58
CA ASN A 512 -19.72 -3.72 35.07
C ASN A 512 -20.63 -4.47 36.05
N ILE A 513 -20.10 -5.44 36.80
CA ILE A 513 -20.85 -6.11 37.87
C ILE A 513 -21.28 -5.08 38.92
N LEU A 514 -20.33 -4.27 39.42
CA LEU A 514 -20.60 -3.29 40.47
C LEU A 514 -21.66 -2.27 40.03
N LYS A 515 -21.58 -1.78 38.79
CA LYS A 515 -22.57 -0.86 38.19
C LYS A 515 -23.96 -1.47 38.05
N THR A 516 -24.05 -2.74 37.68
CA THR A 516 -25.33 -3.42 37.48
C THR A 516 -26.00 -3.72 38.83
N MET A 517 -25.20 -4.12 39.83
CA MET A 517 -25.68 -4.40 41.18
C MET A 517 -26.23 -3.14 41.87
N THR A 518 -25.52 -2.01 41.79
CA THR A 518 -26.01 -0.73 42.35
C THR A 518 -27.28 -0.24 41.65
N LYS A 519 -27.39 -0.40 40.32
CA LYS A 519 -28.61 -0.03 39.58
C LYS A 519 -29.80 -0.91 39.96
N LEU A 520 -29.60 -2.21 40.16
CA LEU A 520 -30.67 -3.12 40.58
C LEU A 520 -31.10 -2.89 42.04
N GLN A 521 -30.16 -2.59 42.93
CA GLN A 521 -30.46 -2.30 44.35
C GLN A 521 -31.22 -0.98 44.53
N ASN A 522 -30.94 0.01 43.69
CA ASN A 522 -31.59 1.32 43.74
C ASN A 522 -32.81 1.44 42.80
N ALA A 523 -33.18 0.35 42.11
CA ALA A 523 -34.36 0.35 41.26
C ALA A 523 -35.64 0.30 42.10
N ASP A 524 -36.55 1.23 41.82
CA ASP A 524 -37.86 1.27 42.47
C ASP A 524 -38.76 0.16 41.89
N LYS A 525 -38.91 -0.94 42.64
CA LYS A 525 -39.55 -2.17 42.16
C LYS A 525 -41.01 -1.96 41.75
N TYR A 526 -41.69 -0.96 42.31
CA TYR A 526 -43.09 -0.65 42.03
C TYR A 526 -43.31 0.12 40.72
N LYS A 527 -42.24 0.59 40.06
CA LYS A 527 -42.29 1.26 38.75
C LYS A 527 -41.95 0.35 37.57
N LEU A 528 -41.56 -0.89 37.82
CA LEU A 528 -41.19 -1.85 36.78
C LEU A 528 -42.43 -2.68 36.40
N THR A 529 -42.66 -2.86 35.10
CA THR A 529 -43.73 -3.73 34.61
C THR A 529 -43.39 -5.20 34.86
N ASP A 530 -44.39 -6.04 35.15
CA ASP A 530 -44.21 -7.46 35.47
C ASP A 530 -43.39 -8.23 34.41
N GLU A 531 -43.55 -7.91 33.12
CA GLU A 531 -42.76 -8.51 32.03
C GLU A 531 -41.26 -8.23 32.15
N VAL A 532 -40.89 -7.03 32.61
CA VAL A 532 -39.49 -6.62 32.78
C VAL A 532 -38.89 -7.30 34.02
N ILE A 533 -39.68 -7.47 35.07
CA ILE A 533 -39.26 -8.18 36.29
C ILE A 533 -38.95 -9.65 35.95
N VAL A 534 -39.84 -10.33 35.22
CA VAL A 534 -39.65 -11.74 34.80
C VAL A 534 -38.40 -11.89 33.91
N GLN A 535 -38.14 -10.94 33.01
CA GLN A 535 -36.93 -10.97 32.18
C GLN A 535 -35.65 -10.76 33.00
N ILE A 536 -35.68 -9.88 34.01
CA ILE A 536 -34.53 -9.66 34.89
C ILE A 536 -34.24 -10.92 35.70
N GLU A 537 -35.25 -11.57 36.28
CA GLU A 537 -35.09 -12.81 37.04
C GLU A 537 -34.54 -13.96 36.20
N SER A 538 -35.03 -14.12 34.96
CA SER A 538 -34.53 -15.13 34.02
C SER A 538 -33.04 -14.94 33.68
N HIS A 539 -32.61 -13.71 33.45
CA HIS A 539 -31.20 -13.41 33.18
C HIS A 539 -30.32 -13.63 34.41
N LEU A 540 -30.80 -13.29 35.62
CA LEU A 540 -30.07 -13.55 36.87
C LEU A 540 -29.88 -15.05 37.13
N ALA A 541 -30.92 -15.86 36.90
CA ALA A 541 -30.83 -17.31 37.02
C ALA A 541 -29.83 -17.94 36.02
N THR A 542 -29.74 -17.36 34.82
CA THR A 542 -28.77 -17.80 33.79
C THR A 542 -27.34 -17.47 34.20
N VAL A 543 -27.10 -16.29 34.78
CA VAL A 543 -25.78 -15.88 35.29
C VAL A 543 -25.34 -16.77 36.45
N GLN A 544 -26.24 -17.13 37.37
CA GLN A 544 -25.94 -18.05 38.48
C GLN A 544 -25.45 -19.41 37.97
N LYS A 545 -26.13 -20.00 36.98
CA LYS A 545 -25.71 -21.28 36.36
C LYS A 545 -24.35 -21.21 35.68
N LEU A 546 -23.99 -20.07 35.08
CA LEU A 546 -22.69 -19.90 34.43
C LEU A 546 -21.53 -19.79 35.43
N LEU A 547 -21.80 -19.39 36.68
CA LEU A 547 -20.80 -19.31 37.75
C LEU A 547 -20.49 -20.67 38.39
N GLU A 548 -21.33 -21.68 38.18
CA GLU A 548 -21.18 -23.05 38.73
C GLU A 548 -20.37 -24.00 37.83
N LEU A 549 -19.88 -23.53 36.67
CA LEU A 549 -19.11 -24.37 35.73
C LEU A 549 -17.63 -24.50 36.17
N PRO A 550 -17.03 -25.71 36.12
CA PRO A 550 -15.68 -25.96 36.63
C PRO A 550 -14.58 -25.31 35.78
N SER A 551 -13.63 -24.62 36.42
CA SER A 551 -12.47 -23.98 35.79
C SER A 551 -11.32 -24.97 35.54
N THR A 552 -11.04 -25.29 34.28
CA THR A 552 -9.90 -26.13 33.88
C THR A 552 -8.62 -25.31 33.71
N SER A 553 -7.72 -25.37 34.67
CA SER A 553 -6.29 -25.22 34.44
C SER A 553 -5.53 -25.91 35.57
N ASP A 554 -4.88 -27.04 35.27
CA ASP A 554 -3.53 -27.37 35.75
C ASP A 554 -3.17 -28.84 35.43
N LYS A 555 -2.25 -29.02 34.48
CA LYS A 555 -1.12 -29.98 34.54
C LYS A 555 -0.26 -29.89 33.27
N PRO A 556 1.07 -29.70 33.37
CA PRO A 556 1.99 -29.79 32.25
C PRO A 556 2.37 -31.26 32.02
N ILE A 557 2.23 -31.76 30.79
CA ILE A 557 2.70 -33.11 30.43
C ILE A 557 4.15 -32.99 29.94
N SER A 558 5.04 -33.61 30.71
CA SER A 558 6.45 -33.86 30.41
C SER A 558 6.59 -34.86 29.26
N LEU A 559 7.49 -34.59 28.31
CA LEU A 559 7.98 -35.58 27.34
C LEU A 559 9.05 -36.45 28.01
N SER A 560 8.76 -37.74 28.16
CA SER A 560 9.79 -38.76 28.35
C SER A 560 9.33 -40.13 27.85
N GLN A 561 10.19 -40.67 26.98
CA GLN A 561 10.51 -42.09 26.78
C GLN A 561 9.59 -42.97 25.89
N MET A 562 10.11 -43.18 24.67
CA MET A 562 10.57 -44.48 24.13
C MET A 562 9.93 -44.97 22.81
N SER A 563 10.79 -44.94 21.78
CA SER A 563 11.10 -45.99 20.79
C SER A 563 9.99 -46.96 20.39
N HIS A 564 9.67 -47.02 19.09
CA HIS A 564 10.26 -48.03 18.20
C HIS A 564 9.92 -47.71 16.73
N ASN A 565 10.78 -48.21 15.86
CA ASN A 565 10.87 -48.00 14.42
C ASN A 565 9.54 -48.15 13.66
N GLU A 566 9.43 -47.35 12.59
CA GLU A 566 8.41 -47.39 11.55
C GLU A 566 8.16 -48.80 10.98
N PRO A 567 6.96 -49.01 10.41
CA PRO A 567 6.91 -49.58 9.08
C PRO A 567 6.23 -48.62 8.08
N ALA A 568 6.85 -48.54 6.91
CA ALA A 568 6.44 -47.71 5.79
C ALA A 568 5.00 -48.00 5.32
N ASN A 569 4.25 -46.93 5.13
CA ASN A 569 3.13 -46.79 4.18
C ASN A 569 2.29 -48.05 3.92
N LYS A 570 1.23 -48.24 4.70
CA LYS A 570 -0.06 -48.74 4.18
C LYS A 570 -1.15 -48.49 5.22
N LYS A 571 -2.17 -47.73 4.80
CA LYS A 571 -3.39 -47.31 5.55
C LYS A 571 -3.24 -45.98 6.33
N ILE A 572 -3.30 -44.86 5.60
CA ILE A 572 -3.76 -43.59 6.19
C ILE A 572 -5.28 -43.57 6.07
N ASP A 573 -5.96 -43.47 7.20
CA ASP A 573 -7.42 -43.32 7.27
C ASP A 573 -7.89 -42.04 6.57
N LYS A 574 -9.01 -42.15 5.85
CA LYS A 574 -9.66 -41.00 5.23
C LYS A 574 -10.17 -40.07 6.33
N GLN A 575 -9.78 -38.81 6.25
CA GLN A 575 -10.23 -37.73 7.14
C GLN A 575 -11.77 -37.71 7.22
N HIS A 576 -12.30 -37.71 8.45
CA HIS A 576 -13.74 -37.58 8.71
C HIS A 576 -14.29 -36.33 8.02
N ARG A 577 -15.29 -36.50 7.14
CA ARG A 577 -16.02 -35.39 6.52
C ARG A 577 -16.69 -34.56 7.62
N PHE A 578 -16.37 -33.28 7.69
CA PHE A 578 -17.14 -32.32 8.48
C PHE A 578 -18.58 -32.26 7.91
N PHE A 579 -19.58 -32.48 8.77
CA PHE A 579 -20.98 -32.30 8.40
C PHE A 579 -21.29 -30.81 8.20
N SER A 580 -22.11 -30.52 7.19
CA SER A 580 -22.61 -29.16 6.94
C SER A 580 -23.45 -28.68 8.12
N THR A 581 -23.10 -27.51 8.67
CA THR A 581 -23.86 -26.80 9.71
C THR A 581 -24.89 -25.82 9.14
N GLN A 582 -25.17 -25.87 7.83
CA GLN A 582 -26.23 -25.05 7.25
C GLN A 582 -27.61 -25.57 7.72
N LYS A 583 -28.33 -24.74 8.47
CA LYS A 583 -29.78 -24.94 8.71
C LYS A 583 -30.46 -25.15 7.35
N LYS A 584 -31.13 -26.30 7.18
CA LYS A 584 -32.07 -26.49 6.06
C LYS A 584 -33.12 -25.37 6.12
N LYS A 585 -33.16 -24.52 5.10
CA LYS A 585 -34.24 -23.55 4.93
C LYS A 585 -35.55 -24.32 4.74
N ASN A 586 -36.54 -24.03 5.58
CA ASN A 586 -37.92 -24.40 5.32
C ASN A 586 -38.37 -23.73 4.02
N THR A 587 -38.85 -24.53 3.08
CA THR A 587 -39.48 -24.07 1.84
C THR A 587 -40.83 -23.43 2.16
N CYS A 588 -40.93 -22.10 2.18
CA CYS A 588 -42.20 -21.42 1.93
C CYS A 588 -42.38 -21.28 0.42
N LYS A 589 -43.40 -21.93 -0.13
CA LYS A 589 -43.84 -21.77 -1.52
C LYS A 589 -44.47 -20.37 -1.69
N ASN A 590 -43.77 -19.44 -2.31
CA ASN A 590 -44.43 -18.31 -2.97
C ASN A 590 -44.73 -18.73 -4.42
N ILE A 591 -46.00 -19.03 -4.68
CA ILE A 591 -46.52 -19.35 -6.01
C ILE A 591 -46.61 -18.03 -6.79
N CYS A 592 -45.74 -17.83 -7.76
CA CYS A 592 -45.97 -16.83 -8.82
C CYS A 592 -46.82 -17.51 -9.90
N LYS A 593 -48.02 -16.99 -10.17
CA LYS A 593 -48.91 -17.54 -11.22
C LYS A 593 -48.33 -17.22 -12.60
N LYS A 594 -48.38 -18.19 -13.53
CA LYS A 594 -48.04 -17.98 -14.94
C LYS A 594 -49.02 -16.96 -15.57
N ALA A 595 -48.50 -16.14 -16.48
CA ALA A 595 -49.29 -15.21 -17.29
C ALA A 595 -50.42 -15.95 -18.05
N SER A 596 -51.55 -15.28 -18.16
CA SER A 596 -52.76 -15.80 -18.79
C SER A 596 -52.60 -15.93 -20.32
N THR A 597 -53.43 -16.77 -20.93
CA THR A 597 -53.44 -16.97 -22.39
C THR A 597 -53.78 -15.71 -23.17
N SER A 598 -54.48 -14.73 -22.59
CA SER A 598 -54.73 -13.43 -23.25
C SER A 598 -53.48 -12.55 -23.24
N GLU A 599 -52.76 -12.48 -22.12
CA GLU A 599 -51.49 -11.73 -22.00
C GLU A 599 -50.42 -12.28 -22.94
N LEU A 600 -50.36 -13.62 -23.11
CA LEU A 600 -49.50 -14.26 -24.10
C LEU A 600 -49.92 -13.96 -25.55
N SER A 601 -51.20 -13.70 -25.81
CA SER A 601 -51.68 -13.33 -27.14
C SER A 601 -51.35 -11.89 -27.51
N ASP A 602 -51.47 -10.96 -26.55
CA ASP A 602 -51.16 -9.54 -26.72
C ASP A 602 -49.66 -9.31 -26.94
N ILE A 603 -48.81 -10.06 -26.24
CA ILE A 603 -47.34 -10.01 -26.42
C ILE A 603 -46.97 -10.52 -27.82
N ASN A 604 -47.58 -11.62 -28.28
CA ASN A 604 -47.29 -12.18 -29.60
C ASN A 604 -47.85 -11.34 -30.75
N GLN A 605 -48.93 -10.59 -30.52
CA GLN A 605 -49.51 -9.69 -31.52
C GLN A 605 -48.66 -8.42 -31.69
N ASN A 606 -48.12 -7.87 -30.59
CA ASN A 606 -47.18 -6.75 -30.64
C ASN A 606 -45.84 -7.09 -31.29
N LEU A 607 -45.41 -8.36 -31.24
CA LEU A 607 -44.19 -8.85 -31.89
C LEU A 607 -44.35 -9.10 -33.41
N LYS A 608 -45.58 -9.10 -33.96
CA LYS A 608 -45.85 -9.42 -35.37
C LYS A 608 -46.17 -8.21 -36.26
N CYS A 609 -46.25 -7.00 -35.70
CA CYS A 609 -46.41 -5.79 -36.51
C CYS A 609 -45.05 -5.35 -37.09
N ASN A 610 -44.95 -5.34 -38.42
CA ASN A 610 -43.81 -4.79 -39.16
C ASN A 610 -43.65 -3.30 -38.82
N PHE A 611 -42.62 -2.94 -38.05
CA PHE A 611 -42.20 -1.56 -37.85
C PHE A 611 -41.30 -1.11 -39.01
N THR A 612 -41.92 -0.73 -40.13
CA THR A 612 -41.35 0.31 -41.00
C THR A 612 -41.94 1.64 -40.52
N GLU A 613 -41.07 2.52 -40.01
CA GLU A 613 -41.33 3.82 -39.37
C GLU A 613 -41.39 3.80 -37.83
N LEU A 614 -40.20 3.90 -37.22
CA LEU A 614 -40.05 4.40 -35.85
C LEU A 614 -40.00 5.93 -35.89
N TYR A 615 -41.10 6.57 -35.50
CA TYR A 615 -41.14 8.01 -35.22
C TYR A 615 -40.49 8.26 -33.86
N VAL A 616 -39.32 8.90 -33.85
CA VAL A 616 -38.67 9.36 -32.61
C VAL A 616 -39.31 10.67 -32.19
N SER A 617 -40.13 10.62 -31.14
CA SER A 617 -40.63 11.82 -30.46
C SER A 617 -39.47 12.55 -29.78
N HIS A 618 -39.26 13.81 -30.16
CA HIS A 618 -38.28 14.72 -29.55
C HIS A 618 -38.94 15.72 -28.59
N THR A 619 -39.69 15.25 -27.60
CA THR A 619 -40.19 16.11 -26.52
C THR A 619 -39.59 15.73 -25.17
N SER A 620 -38.83 16.66 -24.61
CA SER A 620 -37.99 16.54 -23.40
C SER A 620 -38.78 16.66 -22.09
N THR A 621 -39.93 16.04 -21.98
CA THR A 621 -40.78 16.14 -20.78
C THR A 621 -41.38 14.79 -20.47
N GLU A 622 -40.58 13.87 -19.90
CA GLU A 622 -41.04 12.75 -19.04
C GLU A 622 -39.89 11.86 -18.52
N ASP A 623 -38.65 12.36 -18.47
CA ASP A 623 -37.65 11.74 -17.60
C ASP A 623 -37.88 12.19 -16.16
N HIS A 624 -38.07 11.20 -15.28
CA HIS A 624 -38.27 11.25 -13.82
C HIS A 624 -39.72 11.12 -13.33
N ASN A 625 -40.12 9.87 -13.10
CA ASN A 625 -40.76 9.50 -11.83
C ASN A 625 -40.54 8.00 -11.55
N TYR A 626 -39.69 7.72 -10.57
CA TYR A 626 -39.64 6.43 -9.88
C TYR A 626 -40.57 6.53 -8.66
N LEU A 627 -41.51 5.60 -8.56
CA LEU A 627 -42.09 5.16 -7.28
C LEU A 627 -41.57 3.76 -6.97
#